data_AF-W0JBY8-F1
#
_entry.id   AF-W0JBY8-F1
#
_cell.length_a   1.000
_cell.length_b   1.000
_cell.length_c   1.000
_cell.angle_alpha   90.00
_cell.angle_beta   90.00
_cell.angle_gamma   90.00
#
_symmetry.space_group_name_H-M   'P 1'
#
loop_
_entity.id
_entity.type
_entity.pdbx_description
1 polymer ?
#
loop_
_entity_poly.entity_id
_entity_poly.type
_entity_poly.pdbx_seq_one_letter_code
_entity_poly.pdbx_strand_id
1 'polypeptide(L)'
;MNIKQNSTCLLLASLLCIPLHAEPLPGLSASPDGVNIRTTDAGEFTLPAPVLMLRPDDYDGQKPAVTVEDAATLLAKYPSGAELRIGIAQNAVNYTWSGLPDGAFAFRFVTLLPISLADGGTFMLGNNNPAPFPATKEKQTVAKGWARSFRLQNAAGAGFALATPGAFQEVQDNRVFNWEVFAYILNYRFDENSGATGFALTVTAVSADK
;
A
#
# COMPACT_ATOMS: atom_id res chain seq x y z
N MET A 1 -33.40 -57.27 36.60
CA MET A 1 -32.01 -57.70 36.36
C MET A 1 -31.76 -57.61 34.87
N ASN A 2 -31.09 -56.55 34.39
CA ASN A 2 -30.59 -56.42 33.02
C ASN A 2 -29.60 -55.24 32.99
N ILE A 3 -28.32 -55.55 32.83
CA ILE A 3 -27.21 -54.59 32.77
C ILE A 3 -26.89 -54.37 31.30
N LYS A 4 -27.06 -53.14 30.79
CA LYS A 4 -26.57 -52.74 29.46
C LYS A 4 -25.19 -52.11 29.62
N GLN A 5 -24.17 -52.72 29.02
CA GLN A 5 -22.81 -52.19 28.92
C GLN A 5 -22.75 -51.07 27.87
N ASN A 6 -22.33 -49.88 28.28
CA ASN A 6 -21.99 -48.77 27.38
C ASN A 6 -20.50 -48.89 27.00
N SER A 7 -20.22 -49.15 25.72
CA SER A 7 -18.88 -49.06 25.16
C SER A 7 -18.67 -47.65 24.60
N THR A 8 -17.95 -46.82 25.35
CA THR A 8 -17.53 -45.49 24.91
C THR A 8 -16.21 -45.63 24.15
N CYS A 9 -16.26 -45.47 22.83
CA CYS A 9 -15.09 -45.44 21.97
C CYS A 9 -14.46 -44.03 22.06
N LEU A 10 -13.28 -43.91 22.67
CA LEU A 10 -12.50 -42.66 22.71
C LEU A 10 -11.84 -42.46 21.33
N LEU A 11 -12.31 -41.48 20.56
CA LEU A 11 -11.59 -40.96 19.40
C LEU A 11 -10.55 -39.93 19.87
N LEU A 12 -9.26 -40.25 19.74
CA LEU A 12 -8.17 -39.29 19.83
C LEU A 12 -8.19 -38.42 18.56
N ALA A 13 -8.61 -37.16 18.68
CA ALA A 13 -8.46 -36.17 17.63
C ALA A 13 -7.05 -35.55 17.70
N SER A 14 -6.15 -36.00 16.84
CA SER A 14 -4.84 -35.38 16.64
C SER A 14 -5.03 -34.01 15.97
N LEU A 15 -4.87 -32.92 16.72
CA LEU A 15 -4.77 -31.57 16.18
C LEU A 15 -3.51 -31.47 15.32
N LEU A 16 -3.66 -31.44 13.99
CA LEU A 16 -2.65 -30.97 13.06
C LEU A 16 -2.47 -29.47 13.30
N CYS A 17 -1.36 -29.10 13.95
CA CYS A 17 -0.92 -27.71 14.04
C CYS A 17 -0.40 -27.32 12.65
N ILE A 18 -1.24 -26.66 11.84
CA ILE A 18 -0.82 -26.12 10.55
C ILE A 18 0.15 -24.97 10.86
N PRO A 19 1.41 -25.01 10.38
CA PRO A 19 2.30 -23.88 10.53
C PRO A 19 1.71 -22.67 9.81
N LEU A 20 1.45 -21.60 10.57
CA LEU A 20 1.15 -20.30 10.02
C LEU A 20 2.39 -19.86 9.24
N HIS A 21 2.36 -19.95 7.92
CA HIS A 21 3.43 -19.46 7.07
C HIS A 21 3.50 -17.96 7.27
N ALA A 22 4.54 -17.49 7.96
CA ALA A 22 4.85 -16.08 8.01
C ALA A 22 5.27 -15.66 6.60
N GLU A 23 4.46 -14.82 5.95
CA GLU A 23 4.84 -14.22 4.67
C GLU A 23 6.21 -13.55 4.82
N PRO A 24 7.11 -13.72 3.83
CA PRO A 24 8.41 -13.06 3.87
C PRO A 24 8.21 -11.55 4.00
N LEU A 25 9.05 -10.89 4.80
CA LEU A 25 9.00 -9.43 4.88
C LEU A 25 9.52 -8.84 3.57
N PRO A 26 8.87 -7.81 3.02
CA PRO A 26 9.40 -7.09 1.88
C PRO A 26 10.70 -6.37 2.29
N GLY A 27 11.65 -6.26 1.38
CA GLY A 27 12.82 -5.43 1.59
C GLY A 27 12.45 -3.96 1.45
N LEU A 28 12.54 -3.18 2.53
CA LEU A 28 12.28 -1.73 2.50
C LEU A 28 13.60 -0.95 2.58
N SER A 29 13.73 0.11 1.79
CA SER A 29 14.90 1.00 1.84
C SER A 29 14.56 2.42 1.39
N ALA A 30 15.25 3.41 1.96
CA ALA A 30 15.13 4.81 1.57
C ALA A 30 15.84 5.08 0.22
N SER A 31 15.24 5.89 -0.63
CA SER A 31 15.80 6.37 -1.90
C SER A 31 15.41 7.82 -2.17
N PRO A 32 16.11 8.54 -3.07
CA PRO A 32 15.73 9.92 -3.44
C PRO A 32 14.30 10.06 -3.97
N ASP A 33 13.74 8.98 -4.53
CA ASP A 33 12.38 8.96 -5.08
C ASP A 33 11.31 8.57 -4.05
N GLY A 34 11.71 8.07 -2.87
CA GLY A 34 10.80 7.66 -1.79
C GLY A 34 11.27 6.40 -1.05
N VAL A 35 10.34 5.52 -0.71
CA VAL A 35 10.64 4.22 -0.09
C VAL A 35 10.52 3.13 -1.15
N ASN A 36 11.62 2.44 -1.40
CA ASN A 36 11.64 1.28 -2.29
C ASN A 36 11.10 0.06 -1.55
N ILE A 37 10.15 -0.64 -2.16
CA ILE A 37 9.61 -1.93 -1.77
C ILE A 37 10.18 -2.96 -2.72
N ARG A 38 11.07 -3.81 -2.22
CA ARG A 38 11.56 -4.98 -2.94
C ARG A 38 10.78 -6.22 -2.54
N THR A 39 10.23 -6.88 -3.54
CA THR A 39 9.57 -8.19 -3.42
C THR A 39 10.42 -9.20 -4.17
N THR A 40 10.53 -10.43 -3.67
CA THR A 40 11.41 -11.46 -4.25
C THR A 40 11.04 -11.78 -5.70
N ASP A 41 9.74 -11.87 -6.00
CA ASP A 41 9.23 -12.41 -7.28
C ASP A 41 8.38 -11.41 -8.10
N ALA A 42 8.06 -10.24 -7.55
CA ALA A 42 7.30 -9.21 -8.26
C ALA A 42 8.09 -7.94 -8.60
N GLY A 43 9.38 -7.91 -8.25
CA GLY A 43 10.27 -6.80 -8.54
C GLY A 43 10.26 -5.71 -7.48
N GLU A 44 10.62 -4.50 -7.90
CA GLU A 44 10.78 -3.33 -7.04
C GLU A 44 9.73 -2.26 -7.39
N PHE A 45 9.16 -1.66 -6.36
CA PHE A 45 8.18 -0.57 -6.45
C PHE A 45 8.63 0.58 -5.56
N THR A 46 8.20 1.80 -5.86
CA THR A 46 8.55 2.97 -5.04
C THR A 46 7.28 3.60 -4.49
N LEU A 47 7.14 3.66 -3.16
CA LEU A 47 6.20 4.55 -2.49
C LEU A 47 6.82 5.94 -2.43
N PRO A 48 6.36 6.91 -3.24
CA PRO A 48 6.99 8.22 -3.27
C PRO A 48 6.74 8.99 -1.98
N ALA A 49 7.57 9.99 -1.71
CA ALA A 49 7.15 11.09 -0.84
C ALA A 49 5.91 11.74 -1.47
N PRO A 50 4.82 11.95 -0.71
CA PRO A 50 3.58 12.47 -1.27
C PRO A 50 3.76 13.92 -1.72
N VAL A 51 2.90 14.37 -2.63
CA VAL A 51 2.69 15.81 -2.80
C VAL A 51 1.77 16.33 -1.70
N LEU A 52 2.00 17.55 -1.25
CA LEU A 52 1.13 18.24 -0.30
C LEU A 52 0.09 19.05 -1.07
N MET A 53 -1.17 18.61 -1.02
CA MET A 53 -2.30 19.34 -1.59
C MET A 53 -2.73 20.44 -0.62
N LEU A 54 -2.84 21.67 -1.11
CA LEU A 54 -3.37 22.79 -0.32
C LEU A 54 -4.87 23.04 -0.56
N ARG A 55 -5.43 22.43 -1.60
CA ARG A 55 -6.86 22.52 -1.96
C ARG A 55 -7.35 21.18 -2.54
N PRO A 56 -8.67 20.91 -2.55
CA PRO A 56 -9.21 19.65 -3.04
C PRO A 56 -8.96 19.33 -4.52
N ASP A 57 -8.81 20.37 -5.34
CA ASP A 57 -8.61 20.31 -6.79
C ASP A 57 -7.14 20.47 -7.23
N ASP A 58 -6.23 20.63 -6.26
CA ASP A 58 -4.79 20.81 -6.48
C ASP A 58 -4.07 19.45 -6.56
N TYR A 59 -4.34 18.68 -7.62
CA TYR A 59 -3.80 17.32 -7.78
C TYR A 59 -2.29 17.26 -8.02
N ASP A 60 -1.69 18.36 -8.52
CA ASP A 60 -0.24 18.49 -8.67
C ASP A 60 0.44 18.80 -7.34
N GLY A 61 -0.22 19.59 -6.49
CA GLY A 61 0.21 19.91 -5.14
C GLY A 61 1.59 20.55 -5.07
N GLN A 62 2.09 20.67 -3.85
CA GLN A 62 3.48 21.01 -3.60
C GLN A 62 4.34 19.74 -3.64
N LYS A 63 5.29 19.70 -4.57
CA LYS A 63 6.31 18.63 -4.62
C LYS A 63 7.37 18.90 -3.56
N PRO A 64 7.77 17.90 -2.76
CA PRO A 64 8.82 18.08 -1.80
C PRO A 64 10.21 18.02 -2.45
N ALA A 65 11.19 18.70 -1.85
CA ALA A 65 12.59 18.35 -1.98
C ALA A 65 12.89 17.22 -0.98
N VAL A 66 13.31 16.05 -1.48
CA VAL A 66 13.59 14.87 -0.66
C VAL A 66 15.09 14.73 -0.41
N THR A 67 15.46 14.52 0.86
CA THR A 67 16.81 14.19 1.28
C THR A 67 16.79 12.82 1.97
N VAL A 68 17.68 11.93 1.56
CA VAL A 68 17.96 10.67 2.28
C VAL A 68 18.89 11.02 3.44
N GLU A 69 18.39 10.93 4.68
CA GLU A 69 19.20 11.19 5.88
C GLU A 69 20.08 9.96 6.20
N ASP A 70 19.52 8.75 6.03
CA ASP A 70 20.22 7.47 6.16
C ASP A 70 19.46 6.34 5.41
N ALA A 71 19.85 5.07 5.61
CA ALA A 71 19.25 3.92 4.92
C ALA A 71 17.74 3.68 5.22
N ALA A 72 17.24 4.21 6.35
CA ALA A 72 15.89 4.03 6.84
C ALA A 72 15.11 5.36 7.00
N THR A 73 15.75 6.51 6.81
CA THR A 73 15.15 7.83 7.10
C THR A 73 15.24 8.78 5.90
N LEU A 74 14.10 9.37 5.55
CA LEU A 74 13.98 10.44 4.56
C LEU A 74 13.39 11.70 5.21
N LEU A 75 13.79 12.85 4.69
CA LEU A 75 13.17 14.14 4.98
C LEU A 75 12.67 14.78 3.69
N ALA A 76 11.36 15.01 3.60
CA ALA A 76 10.70 15.69 2.50
C ALA A 76 10.30 17.10 2.96
N LYS A 77 10.87 18.14 2.32
CA LYS A 77 10.58 19.56 2.62
C LYS A 77 9.73 20.18 1.53
N TYR A 78 8.64 20.82 1.91
CA TYR A 78 7.71 21.44 0.97
C TYR A 78 7.95 22.95 0.86
N PRO A 79 7.66 23.57 -0.31
CA PRO A 79 7.71 25.01 -0.50
C PRO A 79 6.95 25.85 0.53
N SER A 80 5.88 25.33 1.14
CA SER A 80 5.15 26.00 2.23
C SER A 80 5.92 26.08 3.56
N GLY A 81 7.05 25.38 3.69
CA GLY A 81 7.77 25.21 4.95
C GLY A 81 7.34 23.98 5.75
N ALA A 82 6.33 23.24 5.29
CA ALA A 82 6.00 21.95 5.88
C ALA A 82 7.16 20.96 5.72
N GLU A 83 7.31 20.08 6.70
CA GLU A 83 8.27 18.97 6.65
C GLU A 83 7.53 17.65 6.88
N LEU A 84 7.97 16.61 6.18
CA LEU A 84 7.54 15.24 6.36
C LEU A 84 8.77 14.36 6.53
N ARG A 85 8.94 13.80 7.73
CA ARG A 85 9.92 12.77 8.01
C ARG A 85 9.30 11.40 7.74
N ILE A 86 10.01 10.58 6.96
CA ILE A 86 9.60 9.24 6.58
C ILE A 86 10.61 8.26 7.18
N GLY A 87 10.17 7.40 8.09
CA GLY A 87 11.01 6.43 8.78
C GLY A 87 10.59 4.99 8.48
N ILE A 88 11.54 4.16 8.08
CA ILE A 88 11.37 2.75 7.79
C ILE A 88 11.72 1.94 9.03
N ALA A 89 10.79 1.09 9.48
CA ALA A 89 11.02 0.18 10.60
C ALA A 89 10.43 -1.18 10.29
N GLN A 90 11.30 -2.18 10.06
CA GLN A 90 10.90 -3.52 9.63
C GLN A 90 10.06 -3.45 8.33
N ASN A 91 8.76 -3.67 8.46
CA ASN A 91 7.79 -3.66 7.36
C ASN A 91 6.84 -2.44 7.43
N ALA A 92 7.10 -1.49 8.31
CA ALA A 92 6.34 -0.26 8.44
C ALA A 92 7.08 0.94 7.84
N VAL A 93 6.33 1.81 7.20
CA VAL A 93 6.75 3.14 6.76
C VAL A 93 5.97 4.17 7.55
N ASN A 94 6.66 4.87 8.44
CA ASN A 94 6.10 5.88 9.33
C ASN A 94 6.27 7.25 8.71
N TYR A 95 5.18 8.00 8.64
CA TYR A 95 5.12 9.36 8.14
C TYR A 95 4.83 10.28 9.32
N THR A 96 5.66 11.29 9.55
CA THR A 96 5.46 12.27 10.62
C THR A 96 5.69 13.67 10.04
N TRP A 97 4.74 14.57 10.24
CA TRP A 97 4.80 15.91 9.68
C TRP A 97 4.80 17.01 10.75
N SER A 98 5.33 18.15 10.36
CA SER A 98 5.33 19.38 11.12
C SER A 98 5.21 20.58 10.18
N GLY A 99 4.81 21.73 10.73
CA GLY A 99 4.76 22.98 9.98
C GLY A 99 3.79 22.97 8.80
N LEU A 100 2.73 22.15 8.84
CA LEU A 100 1.68 22.21 7.82
C LEU A 100 1.07 23.62 7.82
N PRO A 101 0.90 24.26 6.65
CA PRO A 101 0.21 25.52 6.57
C PRO A 101 -1.26 25.36 6.97
N ASP A 102 -1.86 26.41 7.50
CA ASP A 102 -3.29 26.45 7.81
C ASP A 102 -4.10 26.11 6.55
N GLY A 103 -5.07 25.20 6.71
CA GLY A 103 -5.92 24.76 5.61
C GLY A 103 -5.24 23.79 4.63
N ALA A 104 -4.07 23.23 4.95
CA ALA A 104 -3.53 22.08 4.22
C ALA A 104 -4.63 21.01 4.06
N PHE A 105 -4.76 20.46 2.85
CA PHE A 105 -5.88 19.58 2.51
C PHE A 105 -5.53 18.10 2.66
N ALA A 106 -4.48 17.63 1.98
CA ALA A 106 -4.13 16.21 1.97
C ALA A 106 -2.67 15.97 1.61
N PHE A 107 -2.16 14.80 1.98
CA PHE A 107 -1.05 14.16 1.28
C PHE A 107 -1.59 13.25 0.18
N ARG A 108 -1.08 13.42 -1.05
CA ARG A 108 -1.40 12.57 -2.20
C ARG A 108 -0.18 11.78 -2.63
N PHE A 109 -0.29 10.47 -2.52
CA PHE A 109 0.71 9.51 -2.99
C PHE A 109 0.31 9.02 -4.37
N VAL A 110 1.27 8.92 -5.29
CA VAL A 110 1.07 8.37 -6.63
C VAL A 110 2.16 7.34 -6.91
N THR A 111 1.89 6.10 -6.54
CA THR A 111 2.79 4.97 -6.82
C THR A 111 2.59 4.52 -8.26
N LEU A 112 3.63 4.61 -9.08
CA LEU A 112 3.59 4.11 -10.44
C LEU A 112 3.73 2.59 -10.44
N LEU A 113 2.91 1.94 -11.24
CA LEU A 113 2.84 0.48 -11.36
C LEU A 113 3.15 0.08 -12.80
N PRO A 114 3.96 -0.98 -13.01
CA PRO A 114 4.39 -1.37 -14.34
C PRO A 114 3.21 -1.84 -15.21
N ILE A 115 3.25 -1.54 -16.50
CA ILE A 115 2.19 -1.92 -17.44
C ILE A 115 2.07 -3.43 -17.64
N SER A 116 3.13 -4.19 -17.36
CA SER A 116 3.14 -5.66 -17.40
C SER A 116 2.14 -6.30 -16.44
N LEU A 117 1.57 -5.55 -15.49
CA LEU A 117 0.43 -6.02 -14.68
C LEU A 117 -0.82 -6.29 -15.54
N ALA A 118 -0.93 -5.69 -16.73
CA ALA A 118 -1.97 -6.01 -17.70
C ALA A 118 -1.90 -7.48 -18.18
N ASP A 119 -0.75 -8.13 -18.07
CA ASP A 119 -0.50 -9.51 -18.52
C ASP A 119 -0.88 -10.55 -17.44
N GLY A 120 -2.03 -10.36 -16.79
CA GLY A 120 -2.56 -11.29 -15.78
C GLY A 120 -2.31 -10.89 -14.31
N GLY A 121 -1.84 -9.68 -14.06
CA GLY A 121 -1.79 -9.13 -12.71
C GLY A 121 -3.18 -8.79 -12.15
N THR A 122 -3.29 -8.76 -10.83
CA THR A 122 -4.52 -8.41 -10.11
C THR A 122 -4.24 -7.39 -9.03
N PHE A 123 -5.27 -6.66 -8.63
CA PHE A 123 -5.25 -5.77 -7.48
C PHE A 123 -6.51 -5.94 -6.65
N MET A 124 -6.46 -5.45 -5.41
CA MET A 124 -7.58 -5.45 -4.48
C MET A 124 -7.54 -4.15 -3.67
N LEU A 125 -8.68 -3.45 -3.60
CA LEU A 125 -8.89 -2.30 -2.73
C LEU A 125 -9.81 -2.70 -1.58
N GLY A 126 -9.35 -2.58 -0.34
CA GLY A 126 -10.11 -2.96 0.85
C GLY A 126 -10.40 -4.47 0.88
N ASN A 127 -11.67 -4.80 1.13
CA ASN A 127 -12.18 -6.18 1.19
C ASN A 127 -12.93 -6.58 -0.09
N ASN A 128 -12.74 -5.84 -1.20
CA ASN A 128 -13.33 -6.22 -2.48
C ASN A 128 -12.71 -7.52 -3.00
N ASN A 129 -13.37 -8.17 -3.97
CA ASN A 129 -12.74 -9.28 -4.68
C ASN A 129 -11.52 -8.77 -5.48
N PRO A 130 -10.47 -9.60 -5.65
CA PRO A 130 -9.39 -9.29 -6.57
C PRO A 130 -9.93 -9.00 -7.98
N ALA A 131 -9.45 -7.91 -8.58
CA ALA A 131 -9.81 -7.48 -9.92
C ALA A 131 -8.56 -7.48 -10.82
N PRO A 132 -8.68 -7.85 -12.11
CA PRO A 132 -7.56 -7.80 -13.03
C PRO A 132 -7.22 -6.34 -13.39
N PHE A 133 -5.94 -6.10 -13.70
CA PHE A 133 -5.58 -4.88 -14.43
C PHE A 133 -6.11 -4.97 -15.88
N PRO A 134 -6.64 -3.88 -16.47
CA PRO A 134 -7.17 -3.93 -17.83
C PRO A 134 -6.11 -4.25 -18.87
N ALA A 135 -6.31 -5.30 -19.67
CA ALA A 135 -5.43 -5.64 -20.79
C ALA A 135 -5.37 -4.51 -21.82
N THR A 136 -6.53 -3.93 -22.15
CA THR A 136 -6.66 -2.81 -23.09
C THR A 136 -6.99 -1.51 -22.37
N LYS A 137 -6.57 -0.38 -22.95
CA LYS A 137 -6.94 0.96 -22.50
C LYS A 137 -8.45 1.16 -22.66
N GLU A 138 -9.14 1.51 -21.57
CA GLU A 138 -10.58 1.77 -21.58
C GLU A 138 -10.93 3.15 -20.99
N LYS A 139 -10.70 3.31 -19.69
CA LYS A 139 -11.04 4.51 -18.91
C LYS A 139 -9.93 4.83 -17.91
N GLN A 140 -9.88 6.09 -17.47
CA GLN A 140 -8.88 6.55 -16.51
C GLN A 140 -8.97 5.81 -15.17
N THR A 141 -10.11 5.93 -14.48
CA THR A 141 -10.32 5.28 -13.18
C THR A 141 -10.71 3.81 -13.38
N VAL A 142 -9.80 2.89 -13.03
CA VAL A 142 -10.05 1.45 -13.05
C VAL A 142 -10.91 1.08 -11.84
N ALA A 143 -10.49 1.49 -10.64
CA ALA A 143 -11.20 1.29 -9.39
C ALA A 143 -10.92 2.44 -8.43
N LYS A 144 -11.89 2.78 -7.57
CA LYS A 144 -11.71 3.77 -6.51
C LYS A 144 -12.61 3.49 -5.33
N GLY A 145 -12.23 3.98 -4.17
CA GLY A 145 -13.08 3.91 -2.98
C GLY A 145 -12.32 4.24 -1.70
N TRP A 146 -13.09 4.31 -0.61
CA TRP A 146 -12.51 4.40 0.72
C TRP A 146 -12.06 3.02 1.17
N ALA A 147 -10.78 2.86 1.51
CA ALA A 147 -10.22 1.58 1.90
C ALA A 147 -9.10 1.73 2.94
N ARG A 148 -8.85 0.64 3.68
CA ARG A 148 -7.76 0.49 4.65
C ARG A 148 -6.65 -0.44 4.16
N SER A 149 -6.76 -0.93 2.93
CA SER A 149 -5.78 -1.83 2.35
C SER A 149 -5.75 -1.70 0.83
N PHE A 150 -4.57 -1.95 0.28
CA PHE A 150 -4.33 -2.19 -1.14
C PHE A 150 -3.49 -3.45 -1.26
N ARG A 151 -3.80 -4.33 -2.21
CA ARG A 151 -2.96 -5.48 -2.56
C ARG A 151 -2.77 -5.48 -4.07
N LEU A 152 -1.58 -5.82 -4.51
CA LEU A 152 -1.31 -6.14 -5.91
C LEU A 152 -0.59 -7.48 -6.02
N GLN A 153 -0.85 -8.20 -7.10
CA GLN A 153 -0.14 -9.41 -7.49
C GLN A 153 0.15 -9.34 -8.99
N ASN A 154 1.32 -9.81 -9.40
CA ASN A 154 1.65 -10.06 -10.79
C ASN A 154 1.00 -11.37 -11.26
N ALA A 155 1.23 -11.74 -12.53
CA ALA A 155 0.69 -12.97 -13.13
C ALA A 155 1.16 -14.25 -12.43
N ALA A 156 2.30 -14.22 -11.74
CA ALA A 156 2.82 -15.32 -10.96
C ALA A 156 2.22 -15.39 -9.54
N GLY A 157 1.33 -14.45 -9.17
CA GLY A 157 0.74 -14.37 -7.83
C GLY A 157 1.61 -13.66 -6.79
N ALA A 158 2.79 -13.17 -7.15
CA ALA A 158 3.67 -12.43 -6.24
C ALA A 158 3.38 -10.93 -6.24
N GLY A 159 3.65 -10.23 -5.15
CA GLY A 159 3.44 -8.78 -5.08
C GLY A 159 3.63 -8.20 -3.68
N PHE A 160 2.86 -7.16 -3.37
CA PHE A 160 2.82 -6.59 -2.02
C PHE A 160 1.40 -6.18 -1.63
N ALA A 161 1.20 -6.05 -0.32
CA ALA A 161 0.02 -5.44 0.28
C ALA A 161 0.44 -4.25 1.14
N LEU A 162 -0.42 -3.24 1.20
CA LEU A 162 -0.35 -2.10 2.10
C LEU A 162 -1.54 -2.14 3.03
N ALA A 163 -1.30 -2.02 4.33
CA ALA A 163 -2.30 -1.55 5.29
C ALA A 163 -2.17 -0.03 5.43
N THR A 164 -3.29 0.69 5.39
CA THR A 164 -3.36 2.15 5.42
C THR A 164 -4.31 2.61 6.53
N PRO A 165 -4.21 3.86 7.03
CA PRO A 165 -5.08 4.38 8.10
C PRO A 165 -6.57 4.51 7.73
N GLY A 166 -6.96 4.20 6.49
CA GLY A 166 -8.28 4.50 5.93
C GLY A 166 -8.24 5.80 5.17
N ALA A 167 -8.38 5.72 3.86
CA ALA A 167 -8.22 6.85 2.97
C ALA A 167 -8.93 6.59 1.64
N PHE A 168 -9.17 7.65 0.88
CA PHE A 168 -9.59 7.50 -0.51
C PHE A 168 -8.42 6.96 -1.34
N GLN A 169 -8.68 5.85 -2.03
CA GLN A 169 -7.72 5.14 -2.86
C GLN A 169 -8.26 4.97 -4.28
N GLU A 170 -7.35 4.94 -5.25
CA GLU A 170 -7.67 4.78 -6.66
C GLU A 170 -6.60 3.96 -7.38
N VAL A 171 -7.04 3.09 -8.29
CA VAL A 171 -6.21 2.49 -9.33
C VAL A 171 -6.57 3.18 -10.65
N GLN A 172 -5.56 3.77 -11.28
CA GLN A 172 -5.68 4.57 -12.49
C GLN A 172 -4.90 3.93 -13.64
N ASP A 173 -5.47 3.94 -14.84
CA ASP A 173 -4.79 3.59 -16.09
C ASP A 173 -4.28 4.87 -16.77
N ASN A 174 -2.97 5.11 -16.70
CA ASN A 174 -2.38 6.32 -17.25
C ASN A 174 -2.20 6.25 -18.78
N ARG A 175 -2.54 5.14 -19.44
CA ARG A 175 -2.52 5.06 -20.92
C ARG A 175 -3.51 6.03 -21.56
N VAL A 176 -4.53 6.48 -20.81
CA VAL A 176 -5.43 7.56 -21.24
C VAL A 176 -4.69 8.88 -21.47
N PHE A 177 -3.55 9.07 -20.81
CA PHE A 177 -2.64 10.20 -20.97
C PHE A 177 -1.39 9.84 -21.80
N ASN A 178 -1.43 8.74 -22.55
CA ASN A 178 -0.31 8.20 -23.33
C ASN A 178 0.93 7.86 -22.49
N TRP A 179 0.74 7.49 -21.22
CA TRP A 179 1.81 6.98 -20.37
C TRP A 179 1.59 5.49 -20.10
N GLU A 180 2.54 4.64 -20.51
CA GLU A 180 2.44 3.17 -20.38
C GLU A 180 2.70 2.67 -18.96
N VAL A 181 1.86 3.09 -18.02
CA VAL A 181 1.89 2.68 -16.61
C VAL A 181 0.46 2.66 -16.04
N PHE A 182 0.27 1.89 -14.98
CA PHE A 182 -0.84 2.12 -14.05
C PHE A 182 -0.36 3.02 -12.90
N ALA A 183 -1.27 3.57 -12.12
CA ALA A 183 -0.94 4.24 -10.86
C ALA A 183 -1.86 3.76 -9.74
N TYR A 184 -1.28 3.53 -8.58
CA TYR A 184 -2.01 3.44 -7.32
C TYR A 184 -1.90 4.78 -6.59
N ILE A 185 -3.05 5.33 -6.24
CA ILE A 185 -3.18 6.66 -5.66
C ILE A 185 -3.81 6.53 -4.28
N LEU A 186 -3.20 7.16 -3.29
CA LEU A 186 -3.69 7.23 -1.91
C LEU A 186 -3.78 8.70 -1.50
N ASN A 187 -4.95 9.14 -1.03
CA ASN A 187 -5.16 10.50 -0.54
C ASN A 187 -5.43 10.47 0.96
N TYR A 188 -4.45 10.88 1.74
CA TYR A 188 -4.57 11.04 3.19
C TYR A 188 -5.02 12.47 3.48
N ARG A 189 -6.30 12.69 3.77
CA ARG A 189 -6.82 14.03 4.06
C ARG A 189 -6.67 14.37 5.54
N PHE A 190 -6.29 15.61 5.81
CA PHE A 190 -6.03 16.07 7.17
C PHE A 190 -7.32 16.35 7.95
N ASP A 191 -8.40 16.75 7.27
CA ASP A 191 -9.72 16.99 7.91
C ASP A 191 -10.34 15.69 8.44
N GLU A 192 -10.18 14.58 7.72
CA GLU A 192 -10.59 13.23 8.12
C GLU A 192 -9.70 12.65 9.24
N ASN A 193 -8.57 13.29 9.55
CA ASN A 193 -7.58 12.87 10.55
C ASN A 193 -7.15 14.04 11.46
N SER A 194 -8.12 14.86 11.88
CA SER A 194 -7.86 16.09 12.63
C SER A 194 -7.01 15.87 13.89
N GLY A 195 -5.97 16.68 14.05
CA GLY A 195 -5.03 16.62 15.18
C GLY A 195 -3.92 15.57 15.03
N ALA A 196 -3.94 14.73 13.99
CA ALA A 196 -2.83 13.83 13.70
C ALA A 196 -1.59 14.60 13.25
N THR A 197 -0.43 14.10 13.65
CA THR A 197 0.90 14.56 13.20
C THR A 197 1.69 13.45 12.51
N GLY A 198 1.07 12.29 12.32
CA GLY A 198 1.69 11.14 11.68
C GLY A 198 0.70 10.03 11.36
N PHE A 199 1.11 9.12 10.48
CA PHE A 199 0.48 7.82 10.28
C PHE A 199 1.53 6.79 9.84
N ALA A 200 1.17 5.51 9.82
CA ALA A 200 2.02 4.45 9.30
C ALA A 200 1.32 3.69 8.17
N LEU A 201 2.11 3.24 7.20
CA LEU A 201 1.73 2.19 6.26
C LEU A 201 2.47 0.92 6.63
N THR A 202 1.77 -0.21 6.69
CA THR A 202 2.40 -1.52 6.84
C THR A 202 2.47 -2.19 5.48
N VAL A 203 3.67 -2.60 5.08
CA VAL A 203 3.93 -3.33 3.84
C VAL A 203 4.08 -4.82 4.16
N THR A 204 3.44 -5.67 3.39
CA THR A 204 3.62 -7.13 3.50
C THR A 204 3.92 -7.66 2.11
N ALA A 205 4.91 -8.55 1.98
CA ALA A 205 5.10 -9.22 0.70
C ALA A 205 3.93 -10.18 0.48
N VAL A 206 3.57 -10.38 -0.78
CA VAL A 206 2.60 -11.37 -1.18
C VAL A 206 3.34 -12.41 -1.99
N SER A 207 3.33 -13.65 -1.51
CA SER A 207 3.91 -14.77 -2.22
C SER A 207 2.89 -15.40 -3.16
N ALA A 208 3.37 -16.08 -4.20
CA ALA A 208 2.54 -17.01 -4.95
C ALA A 208 2.07 -18.13 -4.03
N ASP A 209 0.78 -18.49 -4.09
CA ASP A 209 0.30 -19.73 -3.47
C ASP A 209 1.02 -20.89 -4.19
N LYS A 210 1.92 -21.57 -3.47
CA LYS A 210 2.66 -22.74 -3.97
C LYS A 210 1.81 -24.00 -3.93
#